data_AF-A0AAN4UV59-F1
#
_entry.id   AF-A0AAN4UV59-F1
#
_cell.length_a   1.000
_cell.length_b   1.000
_cell.length_c   1.000
_cell.angle_alpha   90.00
_cell.angle_beta   90.00
_cell.angle_gamma   90.00
#
_symmetry.space_group_name_H-M   'P 1'
#
loop_
_entity.id
_entity.type
_entity.pdbx_description
1 polymer ?
#
loop_
_entity_poly.entity_id
_entity_poly.type
_entity_poly.pdbx_seq_one_letter_code
_entity_poly.pdbx_strand_id
1 'polypeptide(L)'
;MPDIDRIRNVVIKNARGHVLFEHGQPARGEPAHVAIEPLQILTPEAVRSFETIDYGPGWPEVGRRLMSRLISGEDMRPDGWVIVQPNVYRFAVVDDGQFVVRTVIREYLATEVVWDR
;
A
#
# COMPACT_ATOMS: atom_id res chain seq x y z
N MET A 1 -0.27 -12.89 -23.45
CA MET A 1 -0.62 -11.82 -22.49
C MET A 1 -0.83 -12.49 -21.14
N PRO A 2 -0.29 -11.98 -20.03
CA PRO A 2 -0.59 -12.52 -18.71
C PRO A 2 -2.10 -12.52 -18.46
N ASP A 3 -2.60 -13.54 -17.79
CA ASP A 3 -3.99 -13.59 -17.34
C ASP A 3 -4.21 -12.51 -16.26
N ILE A 4 -5.11 -11.56 -16.55
CA ILE A 4 -5.37 -10.41 -15.70
C ILE A 4 -5.95 -10.83 -14.34
N ASP A 5 -6.71 -11.93 -14.30
CA ASP A 5 -7.28 -12.47 -13.06
C ASP A 5 -6.19 -13.04 -12.16
N ARG A 6 -5.18 -13.68 -12.76
CA ARG A 6 -4.01 -14.15 -12.02
C ARG A 6 -3.20 -12.99 -11.45
N ILE A 7 -3.00 -11.91 -12.20
CA ILE A 7 -2.31 -10.70 -11.69
C ILE A 7 -3.11 -10.12 -10.53
N ARG A 8 -4.43 -9.95 -10.72
CA ARG A 8 -5.35 -9.45 -9.68
C ARG A 8 -5.22 -10.26 -8.38
N ASN A 9 -5.22 -11.59 -8.48
CA ASN A 9 -5.09 -12.46 -7.31
C ASN A 9 -3.75 -12.29 -6.58
N VAL A 10 -2.65 -12.10 -7.31
CA VAL A 10 -1.33 -11.83 -6.71
C VAL A 10 -1.32 -10.47 -6.00
N VAL A 11 -1.88 -9.44 -6.63
CA VAL A 11 -1.98 -8.09 -6.04
C VAL A 11 -2.78 -8.11 -4.75
N ILE A 12 -3.97 -8.73 -4.75
CA ILE A 12 -4.82 -8.88 -3.56
C ILE A 12 -4.10 -9.66 -2.46
N LYS A 13 -3.44 -10.77 -2.80
CA LYS A 13 -2.69 -11.58 -1.83
C LYS A 13 -1.55 -10.78 -1.19
N ASN A 14 -0.77 -10.06 -1.99
CA ASN A 14 0.33 -9.23 -1.50
C ASN A 14 -0.19 -8.12 -0.59
N ALA A 15 -1.25 -7.44 -1.00
CA ALA A 15 -1.86 -6.38 -0.20
C ALA A 15 -2.37 -6.90 1.14
N ARG A 16 -3.05 -8.06 1.19
CA ARG A 16 -3.44 -8.71 2.45
C ARG A 16 -2.25 -9.03 3.35
N GLY A 17 -1.15 -9.47 2.76
CA GLY A 17 0.11 -9.71 3.48
C GLY A 17 0.62 -8.46 4.18
N HIS A 18 0.61 -7.32 3.50
CA HIS A 18 1.03 -6.03 4.07
C HIS A 18 0.12 -5.55 5.18
N VAL A 19 -1.21 -5.66 5.02
CA VAL A 19 -2.15 -5.35 6.10
C VAL A 19 -1.84 -6.20 7.32
N LEU A 20 -1.75 -7.52 7.17
CA LEU A 20 -1.45 -8.41 8.29
C LEU A 20 -0.11 -8.09 8.95
N PHE A 21 0.92 -7.78 8.16
CA PHE A 21 2.27 -7.51 8.64
C PHE A 21 2.36 -6.19 9.41
N GLU A 22 1.74 -5.12 8.93
CA GLU A 22 1.81 -3.79 9.54
C GLU A 22 0.81 -3.63 10.69
N HIS A 23 -0.38 -4.20 10.56
CA HIS A 23 -1.54 -3.99 11.45
C HIS A 23 -1.84 -5.19 12.36
N GLY A 24 -1.24 -6.37 12.14
CA GLY A 24 -1.51 -7.58 12.93
C GLY A 24 -2.93 -8.15 12.76
N GLN A 25 -3.75 -7.54 11.90
CA GLN A 25 -5.15 -7.89 11.65
C GLN A 25 -5.32 -8.22 10.17
N PRO A 26 -6.06 -9.29 9.81
CA PRO A 26 -6.26 -9.62 8.40
C PRO A 26 -7.35 -8.74 7.76
N ALA A 27 -7.11 -8.29 6.53
CA ALA A 27 -8.17 -7.79 5.66
C ALA A 27 -9.05 -8.95 5.16
N ARG A 28 -10.34 -8.94 5.51
CA ARG A 28 -11.31 -10.02 5.21
C ARG A 28 -12.25 -9.62 4.08
N GLY A 29 -12.84 -10.62 3.42
CA GLY A 29 -13.78 -10.40 2.33
C GLY A 29 -13.12 -9.92 1.03
N GLU A 30 -13.94 -9.61 0.04
CA GLU A 30 -13.49 -9.04 -1.23
C GLU A 30 -13.10 -7.57 -1.05
N PRO A 31 -12.05 -7.10 -1.73
CA PRO A 31 -11.70 -5.68 -1.74
C PRO A 31 -12.80 -4.87 -2.43
N ALA A 32 -13.13 -3.72 -1.84
CA ALA A 32 -14.03 -2.73 -2.43
C ALA A 32 -13.45 -2.11 -3.71
N HIS A 33 -12.11 -2.03 -3.80
CA HIS A 33 -11.41 -1.50 -4.96
C HIS A 33 -10.09 -2.22 -5.21
N VAL A 34 -9.75 -2.42 -6.49
CA VAL A 34 -8.45 -2.93 -6.95
C VAL A 34 -8.07 -2.19 -8.23
N ALA A 35 -6.99 -1.42 -8.20
CA ALA A 35 -6.35 -0.80 -9.36
C ALA A 35 -4.99 -1.43 -9.63
N ILE A 36 -4.67 -1.63 -10.91
CA ILE A 36 -3.41 -2.24 -11.38
C ILE A 36 -3.03 -1.53 -12.68
N GLU A 37 -2.18 -0.51 -12.58
CA GLU A 37 -1.90 0.39 -13.70
C GLU A 37 -0.40 0.73 -13.80
N PRO A 38 0.16 0.83 -15.01
CA PRO A 38 1.47 1.43 -15.19
C PRO A 38 1.46 2.91 -14.74
N LEU A 39 2.42 3.32 -13.91
CA LEU A 39 2.59 4.72 -13.47
C LEU A 39 2.70 5.67 -14.67
N GLN A 40 3.28 5.21 -15.78
CA GLN A 40 3.55 6.01 -16.98
C GLN A 40 2.28 6.41 -17.75
N ILE A 41 1.16 5.72 -17.55
CA ILE A 41 -0.10 6.04 -18.24
C ILE A 41 -1.03 6.91 -17.38
N LEU A 42 -0.71 7.07 -16.10
CA LEU A 42 -1.45 7.93 -15.19
C LEU A 42 -1.23 9.40 -15.55
N THR A 43 -2.25 10.23 -15.31
CA THR A 43 -2.07 11.68 -15.39
C THR A 43 -1.15 12.14 -14.25
N PRO A 44 -0.45 13.27 -14.41
CA PRO A 44 0.39 13.80 -13.34
C PRO A 44 -0.39 14.04 -12.02
N GLU A 45 -1.68 14.33 -12.09
CA GLU A 45 -2.54 14.48 -10.93
C GLU A 45 -2.86 13.14 -10.26
N ALA A 46 -3.19 12.11 -11.04
CA ALA A 46 -3.40 10.77 -10.52
C ALA A 46 -2.13 10.20 -9.85
N VAL A 47 -0.95 10.42 -10.46
CA VAL A 47 0.33 10.07 -9.84
C VAL A 47 0.50 10.77 -8.50
N ARG A 48 0.30 12.09 -8.43
CA ARG A 48 0.44 12.84 -7.16
C ARG A 48 -0.52 12.33 -6.09
N SER A 49 -1.80 12.10 -6.44
CA SER A 49 -2.79 11.56 -5.52
C SER A 49 -2.41 10.17 -4.99
N PHE A 50 -1.93 9.30 -5.87
CA PHE A 50 -1.46 7.96 -5.51
C PHE A 50 -0.20 7.99 -4.63
N GLU A 51 0.76 8.85 -4.94
CA GLU A 51 2.03 8.93 -4.22
C GLU A 51 1.92 9.64 -2.87
N THR A 52 0.88 10.45 -2.66
CA THR A 52 0.64 11.15 -1.40
C THR A 52 0.02 10.18 -0.40
N ILE A 53 0.79 9.82 0.63
CA ILE A 53 0.34 8.96 1.72
C ILE A 53 -0.06 9.84 2.90
N ASP A 54 -1.34 9.81 3.24
CA ASP A 54 -1.89 10.47 4.42
C ASP A 54 -2.28 9.39 5.43
N TYR A 55 -1.56 9.34 6.55
CA TYR A 55 -1.88 8.45 7.68
C TYR A 55 -2.91 9.07 8.64
N GLY A 56 -3.41 10.28 8.32
CA GLY A 56 -4.28 11.07 9.17
C GLY A 56 -3.57 11.67 10.38
N PRO A 57 -4.29 12.45 11.19
CA PRO A 57 -3.76 13.05 12.43
C PRO A 57 -3.69 12.04 13.59
N GLY A 58 -4.15 10.80 13.39
CA GLY A 58 -4.23 9.77 14.43
C GLY A 58 -2.84 9.23 14.79
N TRP A 59 -2.63 9.00 16.09
CA TRP A 59 -1.48 8.19 16.51
C TRP A 59 -1.75 6.72 16.14
N PRO A 60 -0.82 6.04 15.45
CA PRO A 60 -1.00 4.62 15.18
C PRO A 60 -1.08 3.84 16.49
N GLU A 61 -1.79 2.70 16.49
CA GLU A 61 -1.96 1.91 17.70
C GLU A 61 -0.62 1.36 18.22
N VAL A 62 -0.42 1.46 19.54
CA VAL A 62 0.79 0.99 20.24
C VAL A 62 1.04 -0.49 19.95
N GLY A 63 2.26 -0.83 19.53
CA GLY A 63 2.67 -2.20 19.22
C GLY A 63 2.55 -2.61 17.76
N ARG A 64 2.05 -1.74 16.87
CA ARG A 64 2.08 -1.96 15.42
C ARG A 64 3.44 -1.60 14.82
N ARG A 65 3.79 -2.24 13.69
CA ARG A 65 5.05 -1.95 13.00
C ARG A 65 5.09 -0.53 12.46
N LEU A 66 3.96 -0.02 11.99
CA LEU A 66 3.82 1.39 11.59
C LEU A 66 4.25 2.34 12.72
N MET A 67 3.87 2.08 13.97
CA MET A 67 4.36 2.84 15.14
C MET A 67 5.88 2.75 15.29
N SER A 68 6.44 1.53 15.21
CA SER A 68 7.89 1.33 15.30
C SER A 68 8.63 2.11 14.21
N ARG A 69 8.13 2.14 12.97
CA ARG A 69 8.73 2.86 11.85
C ARG A 69 8.62 4.37 11.99
N LEU A 70 7.48 4.89 12.48
CA LEU A 70 7.32 6.31 12.77
C LEU A 70 8.26 6.79 13.89
N ILE A 71 8.57 5.93 14.86
CA ILE A 71 9.48 6.26 15.97
C ILE A 71 10.95 6.08 15.57
N SER A 72 11.29 4.99 14.87
CA SER A 72 12.68 4.65 14.51
C SER A 72 13.16 5.29 13.20
N GLY A 73 12.24 5.64 12.29
CA GLY A 73 12.55 6.07 10.93
C GLY A 73 13.07 4.95 10.02
N GLU A 74 13.10 3.70 10.48
CA GLU A 74 13.74 2.60 9.75
C GLU A 74 12.91 2.16 8.53
N ASP A 75 13.56 2.20 7.36
CA ASP A 75 13.01 1.85 6.03
C ASP A 75 11.78 2.64 5.58
N MET A 76 11.37 3.70 6.31
CA MET A 76 10.24 4.55 5.95
C MET A 76 10.73 5.93 5.53
N ARG A 77 10.34 6.34 4.32
CA ARG A 77 10.63 7.67 3.82
C ARG A 77 9.74 8.74 4.48
N PRO A 78 10.16 10.02 4.45
CA PRO A 78 9.32 11.13 4.92
C PRO A 78 7.98 11.26 4.19
N ASP A 79 7.86 10.71 2.98
CA ASP A 79 6.64 10.66 2.17
C ASP A 79 5.70 9.49 2.55
N GLY A 80 6.03 8.73 3.61
CA GLY A 80 5.18 7.68 4.16
C GLY A 80 5.36 6.31 3.51
N TRP A 81 6.20 6.17 2.49
CA TRP A 81 6.46 4.89 1.83
C TRP A 81 7.48 4.04 2.60
N VAL A 82 7.16 2.76 2.77
CA VAL A 82 8.11 1.75 3.22
C VAL A 82 8.88 1.23 2.01
N ILE A 83 10.21 1.38 2.02
CA ILE A 83 11.10 0.93 0.96
C ILE A 83 11.64 -0.45 1.31
N VAL A 84 11.13 -1.49 0.64
CA VAL A 84 11.63 -2.86 0.83
C VAL A 84 12.90 -3.08 0.03
N GLN A 85 12.90 -2.60 -1.22
CA GLN A 85 14.09 -2.60 -2.08
C GLN A 85 14.05 -1.35 -2.97
N PRO A 86 15.08 -0.49 -2.91
CA PRO A 86 15.13 0.73 -3.72
C PRO A 86 14.90 0.46 -5.20
N ASN A 87 14.00 1.22 -5.82
CA ASN A 87 13.62 1.15 -7.24
C ASN A 87 13.00 -0.20 -7.68
N VAL A 88 12.68 -1.10 -6.74
CA VAL A 88 12.09 -2.41 -7.05
C VAL A 88 10.77 -2.62 -6.33
N TYR A 89 10.69 -2.29 -5.05
CA TYR A 89 9.48 -2.52 -4.28
C TYR A 89 9.34 -1.51 -3.14
N ARG A 90 8.25 -0.75 -3.19
CA ARG A 90 7.78 0.09 -2.09
C ARG A 90 6.30 -0.10 -1.86
N PHE A 91 5.87 0.08 -0.62
CA PHE A 91 4.46 0.00 -0.27
C PHE A 91 4.08 1.00 0.83
N ALA A 92 2.79 1.25 0.96
CA ALA A 92 2.18 1.97 2.07
C ALA A 92 0.88 1.26 2.47
N VAL A 93 0.57 1.25 3.77
CA VAL A 93 -0.67 0.71 4.31
C VAL A 93 -1.31 1.78 5.19
N VAL A 94 -2.42 2.36 4.72
CA VAL A 94 -3.19 3.33 5.49
C VAL A 94 -4.40 2.62 6.12
N ASP A 95 -4.73 3.03 7.33
CA ASP A 95 -5.84 2.50 8.14
C ASP A 95 -6.59 3.68 8.76
N ASP A 96 -7.54 4.23 8.01
CA ASP A 96 -8.42 5.34 8.43
C ASP A 96 -9.88 5.00 8.10
N GLY A 97 -10.46 4.05 8.84
CA GLY A 97 -11.79 3.50 8.58
C GLY A 97 -11.87 2.54 7.38
N GLN A 98 -10.86 2.55 6.51
CA GLN A 98 -10.63 1.59 5.43
C GLN A 98 -9.17 1.16 5.43
N PHE A 99 -8.91 -0.07 5.00
CA PHE A 99 -7.55 -0.48 4.67
C PHE A 99 -7.24 -0.09 3.24
N VAL A 100 -6.27 0.81 3.03
CA VAL A 100 -5.76 1.18 1.70
C VAL A 100 -4.33 0.72 1.60
N VAL A 101 -4.05 -0.19 0.67
CA VAL A 101 -2.71 -0.68 0.38
C VAL A 101 -2.26 -0.20 -0.98
N ARG A 102 -1.20 0.60 -1.00
CA ARG A 102 -0.55 1.04 -2.24
C ARG A 102 0.78 0.33 -2.39
N THR A 103 1.09 -0.15 -3.58
CA THR A 103 2.41 -0.72 -3.90
C THR A 103 2.91 -0.22 -5.24
N VAL A 104 4.23 -0.05 -5.34
CA VAL A 104 4.91 0.23 -6.61
C VAL A 104 5.97 -0.84 -6.83
N ILE A 105 5.89 -1.49 -7.99
CA ILE A 105 6.83 -2.54 -8.41
C ILE A 105 7.67 -2.00 -9.57
N ARG A 106 8.99 -1.97 -9.37
CA ARG A 106 10.02 -1.54 -10.33
C ARG A 106 9.81 -0.13 -10.89
N GLU A 107 9.27 0.79 -10.08
CA GLU A 107 8.86 2.15 -10.51
C GLU A 107 8.01 2.15 -11.79
N TYR A 108 7.27 1.07 -12.01
CA TYR A 108 6.46 0.84 -13.21
C TYR A 108 5.03 0.51 -12.84
N LEU A 109 4.79 -0.56 -12.09
CA LEU A 109 3.43 -1.02 -11.81
C LEU A 109 2.95 -0.43 -10.49
N ALA A 110 1.97 0.46 -10.54
CA ALA A 110 1.21 0.93 -9.39
C ALA A 110 0.04 -0.02 -9.13
N THR A 111 -0.17 -0.35 -7.87
CA THR A 111 -1.35 -1.11 -7.42
C THR A 111 -1.97 -0.43 -6.23
N GLU A 112 -3.30 -0.36 -6.20
CA GLU A 112 -4.05 0.07 -5.03
C GLU A 112 -5.10 -1.00 -4.71
N VAL A 113 -5.21 -1.40 -3.45
CA VAL A 113 -6.26 -2.30 -2.97
C VAL A 113 -6.90 -1.73 -1.74
N VAL A 114 -8.23 -1.64 -1.76
CA VAL A 114 -9.03 -1.06 -0.67
C VAL A 114 -9.99 -2.09 -0.10
N TRP A 115 -10.05 -2.18 1.23
CA TRP A 115 -11.10 -2.91 1.95
C TRP A 115 -11.85 -1.96 2.89
N ASP A 116 -13.18 -2.06 2.85
CA ASP A 116 -14.04 -1.52 3.89
C ASP A 116 -13.83 -2.32 5.18
N ARG A 117 -13.80 -1.64 6.33
CA ARG A 117 -13.74 -2.29 7.65
C ARG A 117 -15.11 -2.44 8.30
#